data_AF-A0A0K9P6Z6-F1
#
_entry.id   AF-A0A0K9P6Z6-F1
#
_cell.length_a   1.000
_cell.length_b   1.000
_cell.length_c   1.000
_cell.angle_alpha   90.00
_cell.angle_beta   90.00
_cell.angle_gamma   90.00
#
_symmetry.space_group_name_H-M   'P 1'
#
loop_
_entity.id
_entity.type
_entity.pdbx_description
1 polymer ?
#
loop_
_entity_poly.entity_id
_entity_poly.type
_entity_poly.pdbx_seq_one_letter_code
_entity_poly.pdbx_strand_id
1 'polypeptide(L)'
;MQLSNGDVFEKTHDELDFEFLGNVRGKEWRLQTNMYGNGSTSIGKEERYQLWFDPTEDFHHYGFLWTESHHEISRVHRLGFCYPFFIDDIPIRKVTRNETIAGHFPSKPMSLYATIWDGSSWATSGGRYKVNYMVDFSEGNKKLKLGV
;
A
#
# COMPACT_ATOMS: atom_id res chain seq x y z
N MET A 1 14.56 -18.24 9.09
CA MET A 1 14.18 -16.88 9.51
C MET A 1 12.90 -16.58 8.75
N GLN A 2 11.75 -16.45 9.43
CA GLN A 2 10.50 -16.05 8.78
C GLN A 2 10.62 -14.54 8.54
N LEU A 3 10.68 -14.19 7.25
CA LEU A 3 10.63 -12.85 6.70
C LEU A 3 9.33 -12.21 7.13
N SER A 4 8.32 -12.52 6.32
CA SER A 4 7.01 -11.90 6.31
C SER A 4 6.01 -12.74 7.10
N ASN A 5 4.88 -12.13 7.48
CA ASN A 5 3.75 -12.91 7.97
C ASN A 5 3.23 -13.90 6.90
N GLY A 6 3.55 -13.69 5.62
CA GLY A 6 3.33 -14.64 4.52
C GLY A 6 4.09 -15.94 4.71
N ASP A 7 5.28 -15.91 5.30
CA ASP A 7 6.07 -17.12 5.60
C ASP A 7 5.49 -17.91 6.78
N VAL A 8 4.63 -17.26 7.59
CA VAL A 8 3.94 -17.84 8.74
C VAL A 8 2.53 -18.30 8.36
N PHE A 9 1.84 -17.50 7.54
CA PHE A 9 0.44 -17.63 7.14
C PHE A 9 0.31 -17.72 5.62
N GLU A 10 0.99 -18.70 5.01
CA GLU A 10 1.17 -18.82 3.55
C GLU A 10 -0.11 -18.58 2.71
N LYS A 11 -1.26 -19.06 3.18
CA LYS A 11 -2.54 -18.96 2.45
C LYS A 11 -3.48 -17.89 3.00
N THR A 12 -3.16 -17.31 4.14
CA THR A 12 -4.07 -16.44 4.91
C THR A 12 -3.36 -15.20 5.45
N HIS A 13 -2.27 -14.78 4.83
CA HIS A 13 -1.53 -13.61 5.26
C HIS A 13 -2.38 -12.33 5.18
N ASP A 14 -1.96 -11.37 5.97
CA ASP A 14 -2.53 -10.02 5.99
C ASP A 14 -1.47 -9.07 5.43
N GLU A 15 -1.88 -8.02 4.74
CA GLU A 15 -0.94 -7.08 4.11
C GLU A 15 -1.60 -5.70 3.97
N LEU A 16 -0.82 -4.64 4.26
CA LEU A 16 -1.19 -3.26 3.95
C LEU A 16 -0.09 -2.64 3.09
N ASP A 17 -0.49 -2.02 1.99
CA ASP A 17 0.45 -1.59 0.96
C ASP A 17 0.37 -0.10 0.64
N PHE A 18 1.52 0.55 0.58
CA PHE A 18 1.79 1.72 -0.24
C PHE A 18 2.65 1.30 -1.43
N GLU A 19 2.22 1.65 -2.64
CA GLU A 19 2.86 1.26 -3.88
C GLU A 19 3.00 2.49 -4.78
N PHE A 20 4.20 3.05 -4.84
CA PHE A 20 4.53 4.14 -5.75
C PHE A 20 4.75 3.57 -7.13
N LEU A 21 3.84 3.89 -8.04
CA LEU A 21 3.88 3.46 -9.42
C LEU A 21 4.68 4.50 -10.21
N GLY A 22 5.91 4.14 -10.57
CA GLY A 22 6.76 4.95 -11.44
C GLY A 22 6.09 5.29 -12.76
N ASN A 23 6.52 6.40 -13.35
CA ASN A 23 5.95 6.91 -14.58
C ASN A 23 7.05 7.36 -15.56
N VAL A 24 6.65 7.56 -16.82
CA VAL A 24 7.54 8.13 -17.82
C VAL A 24 7.90 9.57 -17.43
N ARG A 25 9.11 9.99 -17.78
CA ARG A 25 9.63 11.34 -17.45
C ARG A 25 8.62 12.44 -17.80
N GLY A 26 8.43 13.36 -16.86
CA GLY A 26 7.48 14.48 -17.01
C GLY A 26 6.01 14.11 -16.80
N LYS A 27 5.72 12.91 -16.28
CA LYS A 27 4.39 12.51 -15.83
C LYS A 27 4.39 12.25 -14.34
N GLU A 28 3.28 12.61 -13.70
CA GLU A 28 3.10 12.48 -12.26
C GLU A 28 3.15 11.03 -11.78
N TRP A 29 3.75 10.82 -10.62
CA TRP A 29 3.69 9.55 -9.90
C TRP A 29 2.26 9.26 -9.44
N ARG A 30 1.94 7.97 -9.28
CA ARG A 30 0.70 7.55 -8.66
C ARG A 30 1.01 6.72 -7.43
N LEU A 31 0.26 6.98 -6.36
CA LEU A 31 0.28 6.12 -5.19
C LEU A 31 -0.87 5.14 -5.28
N GLN A 32 -0.58 3.85 -5.16
CA GLN A 32 -1.58 2.81 -4.98
C GLN A 32 -1.56 2.35 -3.53
N THR A 33 -2.73 2.12 -2.95
CA THR A 33 -2.87 1.43 -1.67
C THR A 33 -3.58 0.10 -1.83
N ASN A 34 -3.24 -0.88 -1.00
CA ASN A 34 -3.93 -2.16 -0.98
C ASN A 34 -4.08 -2.70 0.45
N MET A 35 -5.09 -3.54 0.67
CA MET A 35 -5.36 -4.12 1.98
C MET A 35 -5.92 -5.53 1.86
N TYR A 36 -5.15 -6.50 2.34
CA TYR A 36 -5.52 -7.90 2.39
C TYR A 36 -5.65 -8.37 3.83
N GLY A 37 -6.73 -9.09 4.10
CA GLY A 37 -6.92 -9.76 5.38
C GLY A 37 -7.37 -11.18 5.11
N ASN A 38 -6.76 -12.12 5.82
CA ASN A 38 -7.02 -13.54 5.75
C ASN A 38 -6.87 -14.12 4.34
N GLY A 39 -5.82 -13.71 3.62
CA GLY A 39 -5.50 -14.22 2.29
C GLY A 39 -6.48 -13.75 1.20
N SER A 40 -7.17 -12.63 1.39
CA SER A 40 -8.12 -12.07 0.42
C SER A 40 -7.45 -11.48 -0.83
N THR A 41 -6.30 -12.00 -1.27
CA THR A 41 -5.48 -11.49 -2.38
C THR A 41 -6.15 -11.63 -3.76
N SER A 42 -7.15 -12.51 -3.86
CA SER A 42 -7.96 -12.67 -5.08
C SER A 42 -8.99 -11.57 -5.29
N ILE A 43 -9.25 -10.74 -4.27
CA ILE A 43 -10.15 -9.59 -4.33
C ILE A 43 -9.26 -8.35 -4.27
N GLY A 44 -8.91 -7.80 -5.44
CA GLY A 44 -8.18 -6.55 -5.52
C GLY A 44 -8.91 -5.45 -4.77
N LYS A 45 -8.26 -4.84 -3.77
CA LYS A 45 -8.76 -3.68 -3.02
C LYS A 45 -7.89 -2.46 -3.31
N GLU A 46 -7.41 -2.33 -4.55
CA GLU A 46 -6.56 -1.24 -4.96
C GLU A 46 -7.32 0.09 -4.99
N GLU A 47 -6.79 1.11 -4.32
CA GLU A 47 -7.16 2.52 -4.56
C GLU A 47 -5.94 3.27 -5.08
N ARG A 48 -6.13 4.13 -6.08
CA ARG A 48 -5.05 4.90 -6.73
C ARG A 48 -5.28 6.40 -6.58
N TYR A 49 -4.23 7.11 -6.19
CA TYR A 49 -4.26 8.55 -5.92
C TYR A 49 -3.18 9.28 -6.72
N GLN A 50 -3.53 10.50 -7.16
CA GLN A 50 -2.54 11.53 -7.43
C GLN A 50 -2.18 12.20 -6.11
N LEU A 51 -0.91 12.54 -5.94
CA LEU A 51 -0.43 13.27 -4.77
C LEU A 51 -0.59 14.77 -5.01
N TRP A 52 -0.85 15.53 -3.95
CA TRP A 52 -0.95 17.00 -3.99
C TRP A 52 0.42 17.69 -3.93
N PHE A 53 1.49 16.92 -4.13
CA PHE A 53 2.89 17.33 -4.15
C PHE A 53 3.67 16.41 -5.10
N ASP A 54 4.87 16.82 -5.47
CA ASP A 54 5.79 15.96 -6.22
C ASP A 54 6.62 15.11 -5.23
N PRO A 55 6.42 13.77 -5.17
CA PRO A 55 7.12 12.91 -4.22
C PRO A 55 8.62 12.75 -4.54
N THR A 56 9.15 13.35 -5.63
CA THR A 56 10.58 13.31 -5.94
C THR A 56 11.35 14.54 -5.49
N GLU A 57 10.66 15.60 -5.07
CA GLU A 57 11.30 16.89 -4.74
C GLU A 57 11.66 17.01 -3.25
N ASP A 58 10.92 16.35 -2.35
CA ASP A 58 11.23 16.33 -0.91
C ASP A 58 10.72 15.03 -0.25
N PHE A 59 11.15 14.79 0.99
CA PHE A 59 10.68 13.68 1.81
C PHE A 59 9.30 13.99 2.42
N HIS A 60 8.43 12.98 2.40
CA HIS A 60 7.10 13.00 3.01
C HIS A 60 6.94 11.81 3.97
N HIS A 61 6.06 11.95 4.96
CA HIS A 61 5.81 10.91 5.95
C HIS A 61 4.67 10.00 5.48
N TYR A 62 4.97 8.71 5.30
CA TYR A 62 3.99 7.68 4.95
C TYR A 62 3.78 6.75 6.15
N GLY A 63 2.54 6.72 6.66
CA GLY A 63 2.23 6.05 7.92
C GLY A 63 1.08 5.08 7.80
N PHE A 64 1.17 3.99 8.57
CA PHE A 64 0.06 3.08 8.81
C PHE A 64 -0.49 3.26 10.23
N LEU A 65 -1.81 3.24 10.36
CA LEU A 65 -2.47 3.05 11.66
C LEU A 65 -3.10 1.66 11.72
N TRP A 66 -2.44 0.77 12.44
CA TRP A 66 -2.89 -0.60 12.65
C TRP A 66 -2.71 -0.99 14.12
N THR A 67 -3.74 -1.58 14.72
CA THR A 67 -3.71 -2.15 16.07
C THR A 67 -4.52 -3.44 16.09
N GLU A 68 -4.06 -4.41 16.89
CA GLU A 68 -4.70 -5.71 17.12
C GLU A 68 -6.12 -5.54 17.72
N SER A 69 -6.34 -4.47 18.48
CA SER A 69 -7.62 -4.20 19.09
C SER A 69 -8.53 -3.46 18.12
N HIS A 70 -9.32 -4.24 17.40
CA HIS A 70 -10.44 -3.79 16.56
C HIS A 70 -11.39 -2.79 17.27
N HIS A 71 -11.43 -2.82 18.61
CA HIS A 71 -12.21 -1.89 19.43
C HIS A 71 -11.50 -0.54 19.67
N GLU A 72 -10.17 -0.48 19.70
CA GLU A 72 -9.43 0.77 19.92
C GLU A 72 -9.46 1.68 18.69
N ILE A 73 -9.30 1.13 17.48
CA ILE A 73 -9.53 1.90 16.23
C ILE A 73 -10.97 2.44 16.17
N SER A 74 -11.95 1.62 16.60
CA SER A 74 -13.37 2.02 16.64
C SER A 74 -13.67 3.08 17.72
N ARG A 75 -12.88 3.16 18.79
CA ARG A 75 -13.05 4.20 19.83
C ARG A 75 -12.49 5.55 19.36
N VAL A 76 -11.42 5.55 18.55
CA VAL A 76 -10.89 6.77 17.90
C VAL A 76 -11.83 7.25 16.79
N HIS A 77 -12.49 6.34 16.07
CA HIS A 77 -13.42 6.68 14.99
C HIS A 77 -14.86 6.26 15.32
N ARG A 78 -15.57 7.16 16.00
CA ARG A 78 -16.96 7.04 16.51
C ARG A 78 -18.06 6.67 15.49
N LEU A 79 -17.71 6.43 14.23
CA LEU A 79 -18.62 6.35 13.08
C LEU A 79 -18.52 5.05 12.25
N GLY A 80 -17.82 4.02 12.73
CA GLY A 80 -17.71 2.73 12.02
C GLY A 80 -16.76 2.76 10.81
N PHE A 81 -15.84 3.72 10.79
CA PHE A 81 -14.82 3.87 9.76
C PHE A 81 -13.42 3.65 10.34
N CYS A 82 -12.51 3.13 9.53
CA CYS A 82 -11.08 3.04 9.84
C CYS A 82 -10.30 3.80 8.76
N TYR A 83 -9.22 4.46 9.16
CA TYR A 83 -8.31 5.16 8.27
C TYR A 83 -6.92 4.54 8.43
N PRO A 84 -6.56 3.53 7.61
CA PRO A 84 -5.32 2.79 7.83
C PRO A 84 -4.08 3.49 7.26
N PHE A 85 -4.25 4.46 6.35
CA PHE A 85 -3.18 5.03 5.53
C PHE A 85 -3.12 6.55 5.68
N PHE A 86 -1.92 7.05 5.96
CA PHE A 86 -1.66 8.48 6.15
C PHE A 86 -0.49 8.95 5.28
N ILE A 87 -0.59 10.20 4.82
CA ILE A 87 0.50 10.96 4.23
C ILE A 87 0.57 12.30 4.97
N ASP A 88 1.70 12.62 5.59
CA ASP A 88 1.89 13.84 6.38
C ASP A 88 0.75 14.09 7.38
N ASP A 89 0.41 13.04 8.14
CA ASP A 89 -0.71 13.01 9.10
C ASP A 89 -2.11 13.21 8.51
N ILE A 90 -2.24 13.27 7.17
CA ILE A 90 -3.53 13.36 6.46
C ILE A 90 -4.01 11.94 6.11
N PRO A 91 -5.20 11.51 6.58
CA PRO A 91 -5.74 10.21 6.21
C PRO A 91 -6.17 10.21 4.74
N ILE A 92 -5.66 9.26 3.95
CA ILE A 92 -5.93 9.22 2.50
C ILE A 92 -6.95 8.17 2.10
N ARG A 93 -7.20 7.17 2.95
CA ARG A 93 -8.08 6.05 2.66
C ARG A 93 -9.04 5.77 3.80
N LYS A 94 -10.33 5.72 3.47
CA LYS A 94 -11.42 5.42 4.40
C LYS A 94 -11.95 4.01 4.15
N VAL A 95 -11.87 3.15 5.14
CA VAL A 95 -12.45 1.81 5.10
C VAL A 95 -13.71 1.79 5.96
N THR A 96 -14.86 1.49 5.33
CA THR A 96 -16.12 1.27 6.05
C THR A 96 -16.13 -0.14 6.63
N ARG A 97 -16.36 -0.25 7.94
CA ARG A 97 -16.46 -1.54 8.60
C ARG A 97 -17.90 -2.05 8.53
N ASN A 98 -18.08 -3.22 7.95
CA ASN A 98 -19.31 -4.00 8.05
C ASN A 98 -18.94 -5.48 8.30
N GLU A 99 -19.91 -6.31 8.68
CA GLU A 99 -19.68 -7.72 9.00
C GLU A 99 -19.05 -8.50 7.83
N THR A 100 -19.36 -8.10 6.60
CA THR A 100 -18.81 -8.70 5.37
C THR A 100 -17.32 -8.40 5.19
N ILE A 101 -16.85 -7.20 5.55
CA ILE A 101 -15.45 -6.78 5.43
C ILE A 101 -14.63 -7.20 6.66
N ALA A 102 -15.27 -7.44 7.81
CA ALA A 102 -14.59 -7.78 9.06
C ALA A 102 -13.69 -9.02 8.94
N GLY A 103 -14.10 -10.05 8.17
CA GLY A 103 -13.29 -11.24 7.90
C GLY A 103 -12.11 -11.02 6.95
N HIS A 104 -12.02 -9.84 6.33
CA HIS A 104 -11.00 -9.45 5.35
C HIS A 104 -10.16 -8.26 5.81
N PHE A 105 -10.21 -7.93 7.10
CA PHE A 105 -9.40 -6.87 7.70
C PHE A 105 -8.13 -7.47 8.33
N PRO A 106 -6.95 -6.82 8.19
CA PRO A 106 -5.71 -7.28 8.82
C PRO A 106 -5.84 -7.39 10.34
N SER A 107 -5.51 -8.56 10.89
CA SER A 107 -5.62 -8.86 12.33
C SER A 107 -4.48 -9.73 12.88
N LYS A 108 -3.56 -10.18 12.02
CA LYS A 108 -2.40 -10.98 12.42
C LYS A 108 -1.14 -10.11 12.57
N PRO A 109 -0.16 -10.53 13.39
CA PRO A 109 1.15 -9.91 13.44
C PRO A 109 1.75 -9.70 12.04
N MET A 110 2.30 -8.53 11.82
CA MET A 110 2.81 -8.02 10.54
C MET A 110 4.23 -7.49 10.73
N SER A 111 4.98 -7.33 9.64
CA SER A 111 6.38 -6.87 9.67
C SER A 111 6.59 -5.82 8.61
N LEU A 112 7.29 -4.73 8.91
CA LEU A 112 7.48 -3.65 7.94
C LEU A 112 8.49 -4.05 6.85
N TYR A 113 8.10 -3.83 5.59
CA TYR A 113 8.86 -4.06 4.37
C TYR A 113 8.97 -2.80 3.54
N ALA A 114 10.16 -2.56 2.98
CA ALA A 114 10.36 -1.63 1.89
C ALA A 114 11.14 -2.33 0.77
N THR A 115 10.59 -2.33 -0.44
CA THR A 115 11.20 -2.98 -1.61
C THR A 115 11.09 -2.09 -2.84
N ILE A 116 12.15 -2.07 -3.64
CA ILE A 116 12.14 -1.49 -4.99
C ILE A 116 12.27 -2.64 -5.97
N TRP A 117 11.35 -2.74 -6.92
CA TRP A 117 11.34 -3.85 -7.87
C TRP A 117 10.76 -3.46 -9.24
N ASP A 118 11.00 -4.33 -10.21
CA ASP A 118 10.55 -4.16 -11.60
C ASP A 118 9.07 -4.55 -11.76
N GLY A 119 8.19 -3.55 -11.72
CA GLY A 119 6.75 -3.71 -11.96
C GLY A 119 6.34 -3.58 -13.43
N SER A 120 7.26 -3.73 -14.41
CA SER A 120 7.02 -3.39 -15.81
C SER A 120 5.82 -4.06 -16.47
N SER A 121 5.37 -5.21 -15.97
CA SER A 121 4.22 -5.92 -16.53
C SER A 121 2.88 -5.21 -16.28
N TRP A 122 2.81 -4.25 -15.34
CA TRP A 122 1.55 -3.59 -14.99
C TRP A 122 1.65 -2.17 -14.43
N ALA A 123 2.78 -1.77 -13.82
CA ALA A 123 2.87 -0.55 -13.00
C ALA A 123 2.59 0.74 -13.79
N THR A 124 3.23 0.90 -14.96
CA THR A 124 3.11 2.14 -15.73
C THR A 124 2.15 1.97 -16.91
N SER A 125 1.02 2.68 -16.86
CA SER A 125 -0.05 2.61 -17.88
C SER A 125 -0.50 1.18 -18.20
N GLY A 126 -0.65 0.35 -17.16
CA GLY A 126 -1.04 -1.06 -17.32
C GLY A 126 0.04 -1.92 -18.00
N GLY A 127 1.32 -1.57 -17.83
CA GLY A 127 2.45 -2.29 -18.39
C GLY A 127 2.86 -1.87 -19.81
N ARG A 128 2.24 -0.82 -20.35
CA ARG A 128 2.58 -0.29 -21.68
C ARG A 128 4.01 0.25 -21.75
N TYR A 129 4.47 0.88 -20.67
CA TYR A 129 5.82 1.44 -20.58
C TYR A 129 6.63 0.61 -19.59
N LYS A 130 7.73 0.03 -20.08
CA LYS A 130 8.62 -0.82 -19.30
C LYS A 130 9.74 0.00 -18.68
N VAL A 131 10.41 -0.55 -17.68
CA VAL A 131 11.63 0.02 -17.12
C VAL A 131 12.72 0.07 -18.19
N ASN A 132 13.51 1.14 -18.17
CA ASN A 132 14.71 1.26 -18.98
C ASN A 132 15.92 1.12 -18.05
N TYR A 133 16.68 0.05 -18.22
CA TYR A 133 17.86 -0.24 -17.39
C TYR A 133 19.13 0.52 -17.84
N MET A 134 19.06 1.25 -18.95
CA MET A 134 20.20 2.02 -19.47
C MET A 134 20.31 3.43 -18.87
N VAL A 135 19.33 3.85 -18.06
CA VAL A 135 19.28 5.16 -17.40
C VAL A 135 19.37 4.96 -15.88
N ASP A 136 19.98 5.92 -15.20
CA ASP A 136 20.28 5.84 -13.77
C ASP A 136 19.02 5.77 -12.89
N PHE A 137 19.16 5.38 -11.63
CA PHE A 137 18.08 5.06 -10.70
C PHE A 137 16.99 6.14 -10.56
N SER A 138 17.32 7.40 -10.82
CA SER A 138 16.40 8.55 -10.81
C SER A 138 15.54 8.69 -12.08
N GLU A 139 15.82 7.91 -13.13
CA GLU A 139 15.19 8.04 -14.44
C GLU A 139 14.62 6.67 -14.90
N GLY A 140 13.47 6.25 -14.35
CA GLY A 140 12.80 5.05 -14.88
C GLY A 140 11.54 4.56 -14.14
N ASN A 141 10.73 3.78 -14.86
CA ASN A 141 9.46 3.15 -14.43
C ASN A 141 9.69 2.03 -13.39
N LYS A 142 10.13 2.37 -12.19
CA LYS A 142 10.30 1.44 -11.07
C LYS A 142 9.15 1.56 -10.09
N LYS A 143 8.91 0.50 -9.32
CA LYS A 143 7.92 0.48 -8.25
C LYS A 143 8.62 0.45 -6.91
N LEU A 144 8.24 1.36 -6.01
CA LEU A 144 8.57 1.26 -4.59
C LEU A 144 7.32 0.74 -3.86
N LYS A 145 7.47 -0.36 -3.12
CA LYS A 145 6.44 -0.90 -2.25
C LYS A 145 6.90 -0.77 -0.81
N LEU A 146 6.12 -0.06 0.00
CA LEU A 146 6.21 -0.03 1.45
C LEU A 146 4.98 -0.76 1.98
N GLY A 147 5.16 -1.78 2.80
CA GLY A 147 4.02 -2.51 3.37
C GLY A 147 4.32 -3.10 4.73
N VAL A 148 3.28 -3.53 5.43
CA VAL A 148 3.38 -4.27 6.71
C VAL A 148 2.74 -5.63 6.60
#